data_AF-A0A158P0Y2-F1
#
_entry.id   AF-A0A158P0Y2-F1
#
_cell.length_a   1.000
_cell.length_b   1.000
_cell.length_c   1.000
_cell.angle_alpha   90.00
_cell.angle_beta   90.00
_cell.angle_gamma   90.00
#
_symmetry.space_group_name_H-M   'P 1'
#
loop_
_entity.id
_entity.type
_entity.pdbx_description
1 polymer ?
#
loop_
_entity_poly.entity_id
_entity_poly.type
_entity_poly.pdbx_seq_one_letter_code
_entity_poly.pdbx_strand_id
1 'polypeptide(L)'
;MDAGFSSYHNGGPAREQDFGRLSQSIGTSILKISQNVSSMQKMVNQLGSSTDSQELRNQLHQIQHYTQQLAKDTSVHLRDLAILANNSGSTSPGEQRQRKMQRERLQDEFTTALNSFQAVQRLAASKEKEMVRKAKASAGIAPFGEKKQDTLIELQDSRTYGSDHAKQQQEQMQEQMNLRMLEEQEASIRQLESNISDINQIFKDLGALVYDQGEVIDSIEASVERTEVSVNEGASQVRQASMYQTKLRKKKCFLVVIAVVILAILIGIIVWQSK
;
A
#
# COMPACT_ATOMS: atom_id res chain seq x y z
N MET A 1 -39.41 -38.61 -1.25
CA MET A 1 -37.93 -38.49 -1.22
C MET A 1 -37.53 -37.97 -2.57
N ASP A 2 -37.48 -36.65 -2.73
CA ASP A 2 -37.00 -36.04 -3.97
C ASP A 2 -35.74 -35.24 -3.65
N ALA A 3 -34.68 -35.63 -4.33
CA ALA A 3 -33.31 -35.20 -4.10
C ALA A 3 -33.15 -33.73 -4.47
N GLY A 4 -32.65 -32.94 -3.52
CA GLY A 4 -32.16 -31.59 -3.75
C GLY A 4 -30.97 -31.62 -4.71
N PHE A 5 -31.13 -31.00 -5.87
CA PHE A 5 -30.03 -30.68 -6.75
C PHE A 5 -29.31 -29.47 -6.15
N SER A 6 -28.19 -29.73 -5.47
CA SER A 6 -27.30 -28.68 -4.95
C SER A 6 -26.58 -28.04 -6.14
N SER A 7 -26.95 -26.80 -6.44
CA SER A 7 -26.34 -25.97 -7.48
C SER A 7 -24.86 -25.74 -7.17
N TYR A 8 -23.98 -26.19 -8.07
CA TYR A 8 -22.55 -25.98 -7.96
C TYR A 8 -22.19 -24.49 -8.08
N HIS A 9 -21.38 -24.08 -7.12
CA HIS A 9 -20.85 -22.75 -6.83
C HIS A 9 -20.01 -22.21 -8.01
N ASN A 10 -20.58 -21.33 -8.84
CA ASN A 10 -19.85 -20.61 -9.89
C ASN A 10 -19.21 -19.32 -9.31
N GLY A 11 -18.11 -19.48 -8.57
CA GLY A 11 -17.41 -18.36 -7.90
C GLY A 11 -16.02 -18.02 -8.45
N GLY A 12 -15.50 -18.75 -9.44
CA GLY A 12 -14.12 -18.65 -9.94
C GLY A 12 -13.73 -17.30 -10.57
N PRO A 13 -14.47 -16.78 -11.57
CA PRO A 13 -14.04 -15.57 -12.30
C PRO A 13 -14.27 -14.27 -11.50
N ALA A 14 -15.28 -14.24 -10.61
CA ALA A 14 -15.55 -13.07 -9.78
C ALA A 14 -14.45 -12.87 -8.72
N ARG A 15 -14.05 -13.95 -8.03
CA ARG A 15 -13.02 -13.91 -6.98
C ARG A 15 -11.62 -13.57 -7.52
N GLU A 16 -11.31 -13.98 -8.75
CA GLU A 16 -10.07 -13.61 -9.44
C GLU A 16 -10.01 -12.10 -9.73
N GLN A 17 -11.12 -11.55 -10.23
CA GLN A 17 -11.23 -10.11 -10.46
C GLN A 17 -11.13 -9.32 -9.14
N ASP A 18 -11.72 -9.82 -8.05
CA ASP A 18 -11.68 -9.16 -6.75
C ASP A 18 -10.26 -9.11 -6.17
N PHE A 19 -9.51 -10.22 -6.23
CA PHE A 19 -8.12 -10.26 -5.77
C PHE A 19 -7.21 -9.35 -6.59
N GLY A 20 -7.35 -9.38 -7.93
CA GLY A 20 -6.58 -8.50 -8.81
C GLY A 20 -6.85 -7.02 -8.56
N ARG A 21 -8.13 -6.65 -8.38
CA ARG A 21 -8.55 -5.27 -8.07
C ARG A 21 -8.01 -4.80 -6.72
N LEU A 22 -8.14 -5.62 -5.66
CA LEU A 22 -7.60 -5.32 -4.35
C LEU A 22 -6.07 -5.16 -4.40
N SER A 23 -5.38 -6.09 -5.04
CA SER A 23 -3.91 -6.02 -5.19
C SER A 23 -3.46 -4.73 -5.88
N GLN A 24 -4.14 -4.32 -6.96
CA GLN A 24 -3.83 -3.10 -7.68
C GLN A 24 -4.16 -1.83 -6.86
N SER A 25 -5.27 -1.86 -6.12
CA SER A 25 -5.66 -0.77 -5.21
C SER A 25 -4.62 -0.57 -4.09
N ILE A 26 -4.17 -1.68 -3.48
CA ILE A 26 -3.11 -1.68 -2.46
C ILE A 26 -1.82 -1.11 -3.04
N GLY A 27 -1.34 -1.62 -4.18
CA GLY A 27 -0.12 -1.11 -4.83
C GLY A 27 -0.19 0.39 -5.14
N THR A 28 -1.34 0.87 -5.62
CA THR A 28 -1.57 2.30 -5.87
C THR A 28 -1.54 3.12 -4.57
N SER A 29 -2.12 2.59 -3.49
CA SER A 29 -2.13 3.25 -2.18
C SER A 29 -0.73 3.33 -1.58
N ILE A 30 0.07 2.26 -1.68
CA ILE A 30 1.48 2.23 -1.25
C ILE A 30 2.31 3.29 -1.99
N LEU A 31 2.13 3.41 -3.31
CA LEU A 31 2.83 4.42 -4.11
C LEU A 31 2.47 5.84 -3.64
N LYS A 32 1.18 6.11 -3.44
CA LYS A 32 0.70 7.40 -2.92
C LYS A 32 1.24 7.71 -1.53
N ILE A 33 1.27 6.72 -0.62
CA ILE A 33 1.88 6.88 0.71
C ILE A 33 3.36 7.28 0.55
N SER A 34 4.11 6.57 -0.29
CA SER A 34 5.55 6.86 -0.52
C SER A 34 5.79 8.26 -1.11
N GLN A 35 4.94 8.70 -2.03
CA GLN A 35 4.97 10.06 -2.59
C GLN A 35 4.66 11.11 -1.52
N ASN A 36 3.60 10.90 -0.73
CA ASN A 36 3.25 11.79 0.37
C ASN A 36 4.37 11.89 1.40
N VAL A 37 5.00 10.78 1.77
CA VAL A 37 6.15 10.74 2.69
C VAL A 37 7.29 11.61 2.17
N SER A 38 7.61 11.51 0.88
CA SER A 38 8.63 12.34 0.25
C SER A 38 8.29 13.83 0.30
N SER A 39 7.02 14.20 0.07
CA SER A 39 6.54 15.57 0.18
C SER A 39 6.56 16.08 1.63
N MET A 40 6.10 15.26 2.58
CA MET A 40 6.15 15.55 4.02
C MET A 40 7.59 15.79 4.48
N GLN A 41 8.54 14.95 4.07
CA GLN A 41 9.94 15.15 4.41
C GLN A 41 10.47 16.51 3.95
N LYS A 42 10.11 16.97 2.74
CA LYS A 42 10.49 18.29 2.23
C LYS A 42 9.86 19.42 3.06
N MET A 43 8.56 19.33 3.34
CA MET A 43 7.85 20.34 4.15
C MET A 43 8.40 20.40 5.57
N VAL A 44 8.61 19.26 6.22
CA VAL A 44 9.17 19.17 7.59
C VAL A 44 10.57 19.76 7.67
N ASN A 45 11.39 19.58 6.64
CA ASN A 45 12.73 20.20 6.58
C ASN A 45 12.68 21.72 6.39
N GLN A 46 11.59 22.26 5.86
CA GLN A 46 11.38 23.70 5.70
C GLN A 46 10.78 24.36 6.95
N LEU A 47 10.25 23.59 7.91
CA LEU A 47 9.78 24.11 9.19
C LEU A 47 10.92 24.76 9.98
N GLY A 48 10.69 26.00 10.43
CA GLY A 48 11.68 26.81 11.15
C GLY A 48 12.78 27.43 10.28
N SER A 49 12.68 27.31 8.94
CA SER A 49 13.53 28.03 7.99
C SER A 49 12.91 29.36 7.57
N SER A 50 13.61 30.16 6.77
CA SER A 50 13.07 31.42 6.22
C SER A 50 11.87 31.23 5.28
N THR A 51 11.58 30.01 4.83
CA THR A 51 10.41 29.68 3.99
C THR A 51 9.25 29.07 4.79
N ASP A 52 9.34 29.04 6.12
CA ASP A 52 8.24 28.60 6.98
C ASP A 52 7.03 29.52 6.82
N SER A 53 5.84 28.94 6.68
CA SER A 53 4.60 29.67 6.50
C SER A 53 3.42 28.89 7.07
N GLN A 54 2.37 29.59 7.47
CA GLN A 54 1.14 28.95 7.95
C GLN A 54 0.50 28.06 6.87
N GLU A 55 0.59 28.47 5.59
CA GLU A 55 0.14 27.68 4.43
C GLU A 55 0.85 26.31 4.38
N LEU A 56 2.18 26.29 4.51
CA LEU A 56 2.98 25.07 4.48
C LEU A 56 2.64 24.14 5.65
N ARG A 57 2.39 24.70 6.83
CA ARG A 57 1.96 23.94 8.01
C ARG A 57 0.59 23.30 7.81
N ASN A 58 -0.37 24.06 7.27
CA ASN A 58 -1.70 23.54 6.94
C ASN A 58 -1.63 22.41 5.89
N GLN A 59 -0.81 22.58 4.85
CA GLN A 59 -0.58 21.55 3.83
C GLN A 59 0.07 20.29 4.41
N LEU A 60 1.03 20.44 5.32
CA LEU A 60 1.66 19.33 6.03
C LEU A 60 0.62 18.55 6.84
N HIS A 61 -0.23 19.21 7.61
CA HIS A 61 -1.30 18.56 8.39
C HIS A 61 -2.29 17.81 7.48
N GLN A 62 -2.67 18.40 6.35
CA GLN A 62 -3.59 17.77 5.42
C GLN A 62 -2.99 16.49 4.81
N ILE A 63 -1.72 16.54 4.38
CA ILE A 63 -1.03 15.37 3.82
C ILE A 63 -0.79 14.31 4.91
N GLN A 64 -0.47 14.70 6.14
CA GLN A 64 -0.34 13.78 7.27
C GLN A 64 -1.66 13.02 7.52
N HIS A 65 -2.77 13.75 7.65
CA HIS A 65 -4.09 13.15 7.89
C HIS A 65 -4.51 12.24 6.72
N TYR A 66 -4.38 12.71 5.49
CA TYR A 66 -4.71 11.91 4.32
C TYR A 66 -3.87 10.63 4.23
N THR A 67 -2.56 10.72 4.50
CA THR A 67 -1.66 9.55 4.49
C THR A 67 -2.01 8.57 5.61
N GLN A 68 -2.42 9.07 6.77
CA GLN A 68 -2.88 8.23 7.89
C GLN A 68 -4.13 7.42 7.52
N GLN A 69 -5.13 8.05 6.91
CA GLN A 69 -6.34 7.35 6.45
C GLN A 69 -6.00 6.32 5.37
N LEU A 70 -5.18 6.72 4.40
CA LEU A 70 -4.74 5.83 3.33
C LEU A 70 -3.98 4.60 3.87
N ALA A 71 -3.17 4.76 4.91
CA ALA A 71 -2.48 3.65 5.58
C ALA A 71 -3.48 2.71 6.29
N LYS A 72 -4.50 3.24 6.98
CA LYS A 72 -5.56 2.44 7.62
C LYS A 72 -6.37 1.67 6.58
N ASP A 73 -6.78 2.31 5.50
CA ASP A 73 -7.53 1.64 4.43
C ASP A 73 -6.69 0.55 3.75
N THR A 74 -5.40 0.83 3.53
CA THR A 74 -4.47 -0.14 2.94
C THR A 74 -4.28 -1.37 3.83
N SER A 75 -4.22 -1.20 5.16
CA SER A 75 -4.10 -2.34 6.07
C SER A 75 -5.35 -3.22 6.06
N VAL A 76 -6.55 -2.62 5.99
CA VAL A 76 -7.81 -3.35 5.83
C VAL A 76 -7.83 -4.12 4.52
N HIS A 77 -7.51 -3.47 3.40
CA HIS A 77 -7.45 -4.13 2.09
C HIS A 77 -6.44 -5.27 2.06
N LEU A 78 -5.28 -5.11 2.71
CA LEU A 78 -4.25 -6.16 2.76
C LEU A 78 -4.73 -7.37 3.57
N ARG A 79 -5.46 -7.15 4.67
CA ARG A 79 -6.11 -8.22 5.44
C ARG A 79 -7.15 -8.95 4.59
N ASP A 80 -8.00 -8.22 3.87
CA ASP A 80 -9.01 -8.81 2.99
C ASP A 80 -8.36 -9.58 1.83
N LEU A 81 -7.25 -9.07 1.29
CA LEU A 81 -6.43 -9.77 0.30
C LEU A 81 -5.87 -11.08 0.86
N ALA A 82 -5.42 -11.10 2.11
CA ALA A 82 -4.93 -12.30 2.79
C ALA A 82 -6.04 -13.36 2.96
N ILE A 83 -7.25 -12.93 3.33
CA ILE A 83 -8.44 -13.80 3.43
C ILE A 83 -8.78 -14.40 2.06
N LEU A 84 -8.75 -13.60 0.99
CA LEU A 84 -9.01 -14.07 -0.38
C LEU A 84 -7.92 -15.03 -0.89
N ALA A 85 -6.66 -14.82 -0.51
CA ALA A 85 -5.57 -15.72 -0.85
C ALA A 85 -5.67 -17.09 -0.17
N ASN A 86 -6.20 -17.14 1.06
CA ASN A 86 -6.29 -18.38 1.85
C ASN A 86 -7.59 -19.18 1.59
N ASN A 87 -8.72 -18.52 1.29
CA ASN A 87 -10.03 -19.18 1.10
C ASN A 87 -10.26 -19.71 -0.33
N SER A 88 -9.23 -19.77 -1.15
CA SER A 88 -9.31 -20.20 -2.53
C SER A 88 -9.27 -21.73 -2.65
N GLY A 89 -10.26 -22.41 -2.08
CA GLY A 89 -10.41 -23.87 -2.12
C GLY A 89 -10.69 -24.46 -3.52
N SER A 90 -10.65 -23.64 -4.58
CA SER A 90 -10.97 -24.01 -5.96
C SER A 90 -9.95 -23.53 -7.01
N THR A 91 -8.81 -22.97 -6.61
CA THR A 91 -7.73 -22.54 -7.54
C THR A 91 -6.64 -23.59 -7.67
N SER A 92 -6.00 -23.63 -8.83
CA SER A 92 -4.86 -24.53 -9.07
C SER A 92 -3.71 -24.25 -8.09
N PRO A 93 -2.84 -25.23 -7.77
CA PRO A 93 -1.67 -25.01 -6.91
C PRO A 93 -0.75 -23.87 -7.40
N GLY A 94 -0.66 -23.67 -8.72
CA GLY A 94 0.11 -22.58 -9.32
C GLY A 94 -0.47 -21.19 -9.02
N GLU A 95 -1.79 -21.03 -9.15
CA GLU A 95 -2.48 -19.76 -8.86
C GLU A 95 -2.44 -19.42 -7.36
N GLN A 96 -2.57 -20.43 -6.48
CA GLN A 96 -2.44 -20.21 -5.04
C GLN A 96 -1.05 -19.68 -4.68
N ARG A 97 0.00 -20.26 -5.26
CA ARG A 97 1.37 -19.78 -5.08
C ARG A 97 1.56 -18.36 -5.60
N GLN A 98 1.01 -18.04 -6.78
CA GLN A 98 1.08 -16.69 -7.35
C GLN A 98 0.40 -15.65 -6.46
N ARG A 99 -0.79 -15.95 -5.93
CA ARG A 99 -1.52 -15.08 -5.00
C ARG A 99 -0.75 -14.86 -3.69
N LYS A 100 -0.16 -15.93 -3.13
CA LYS A 100 0.68 -15.86 -1.94
C LYS A 100 1.89 -14.94 -2.15
N MET A 101 2.64 -15.16 -3.23
CA MET A 101 3.80 -14.32 -3.58
C MET A 101 3.42 -12.85 -3.78
N GLN A 102 2.29 -12.58 -4.46
CA GLN A 102 1.82 -11.21 -4.67
C GLN A 102 1.43 -10.53 -3.36
N ARG A 103 0.74 -11.24 -2.46
CA ARG A 103 0.38 -10.74 -1.13
C ARG A 103 1.63 -10.41 -0.30
N GLU A 104 2.57 -11.35 -0.22
CA GLU A 104 3.83 -11.16 0.53
C GLU A 104 4.60 -9.94 0.05
N ARG A 105 4.74 -9.80 -1.28
CA ARG A 105 5.38 -8.63 -1.88
C ARG A 105 4.68 -7.32 -1.48
N LEU A 106 3.35 -7.25 -1.60
CA LEU A 106 2.59 -6.05 -1.25
C LEU A 106 2.69 -5.73 0.24
N GLN A 107 2.76 -6.75 1.09
CA GLN A 107 2.95 -6.61 2.53
C GLN A 107 4.33 -6.03 2.85
N ASP A 108 5.40 -6.49 2.20
CA ASP A 108 6.76 -5.98 2.37
C ASP A 108 6.89 -4.53 1.88
N GLU A 109 6.33 -4.23 0.71
CA GLU A 109 6.29 -2.88 0.14
C GLU A 109 5.51 -1.92 1.05
N PHE A 110 4.36 -2.35 1.59
CA PHE A 110 3.57 -1.56 2.53
C PHE A 110 4.30 -1.33 3.85
N THR A 111 4.95 -2.36 4.41
CA THR A 111 5.75 -2.27 5.64
C THR A 111 6.89 -1.27 5.46
N THR A 112 7.55 -1.27 4.30
CA THR A 112 8.62 -0.31 3.98
C THR A 112 8.11 1.13 3.89
N ALA A 113 6.97 1.33 3.22
CA ALA A 113 6.33 2.64 3.12
C ALA A 113 5.88 3.15 4.50
N LEU A 114 5.33 2.28 5.35
CA LEU A 114 4.86 2.62 6.68
C LEU A 114 5.99 2.98 7.64
N ASN A 115 7.12 2.27 7.58
CA ASN A 115 8.34 2.62 8.32
C ASN A 115 8.84 4.02 7.95
N SER A 116 8.87 4.32 6.65
CA SER A 116 9.27 5.64 6.15
C SER A 116 8.30 6.74 6.62
N PHE A 117 6.99 6.46 6.59
CA PHE A 117 5.98 7.37 7.11
C PHE A 117 6.12 7.63 8.60
N GLN A 118 6.35 6.59 9.40
CA GLN A 118 6.58 6.72 10.84
C GLN A 118 7.82 7.56 11.15
N ALA A 119 8.91 7.38 10.40
CA ALA A 119 10.13 8.16 10.55
C ALA A 119 9.87 9.66 10.31
N VAL A 120 9.14 10.01 9.25
CA VAL A 120 8.77 11.40 8.95
C VAL A 120 7.83 11.99 10.01
N GLN A 121 6.87 11.21 10.52
CA GLN A 121 5.99 11.67 11.61
C GLN A 121 6.77 11.97 12.89
N ARG A 122 7.74 11.12 13.26
CA ARG A 122 8.61 11.37 14.42
C ARG A 122 9.48 12.61 14.22
N LEU A 123 10.00 12.82 13.01
CA LEU A 123 10.77 14.01 12.68
C LEU A 123 9.90 15.27 12.79
N ALA A 124 8.67 15.25 12.26
CA ALA A 124 7.72 16.34 12.38
C ALA A 124 7.42 16.68 13.84
N ALA A 125 7.12 15.67 14.66
CA ALA A 125 6.84 15.84 16.09
C ALA A 125 8.06 16.41 16.85
N SER A 126 9.27 15.96 16.53
CA SER A 126 10.50 16.49 17.12
C SER A 126 10.73 17.96 16.77
N LYS A 127 10.55 18.33 15.50
CA LYS A 127 10.65 19.71 15.02
C LYS A 127 9.63 20.62 15.69
N GLU A 128 8.39 20.17 15.79
CA GLU A 128 7.32 20.94 16.43
C GLU A 128 7.55 21.12 17.93
N LYS A 129 7.98 20.06 18.65
CA LYS A 129 8.41 20.16 20.05
C LYS A 129 9.56 21.15 20.24
N GLU A 130 10.54 21.15 19.33
CA GLU A 130 11.65 22.11 19.38
C GLU A 130 11.17 23.56 19.19
N MET A 131 10.26 23.79 18.25
CA MET A 131 9.66 25.10 17.98
C MET A 131 8.85 25.61 19.18
N VAL A 132 8.00 24.76 19.77
CA VAL A 132 7.26 25.07 21.00
C VAL A 132 8.23 25.44 22.12
N ARG A 133 9.30 24.65 22.33
CA ARG A 133 10.29 24.91 23.37
C ARG A 133 10.98 26.26 23.17
N LYS A 134 11.33 26.61 21.93
CA LYS A 134 11.92 27.92 21.59
C LYS A 134 10.93 29.07 21.81
N ALA A 135 9.66 28.89 21.40
CA ALA A 135 8.61 29.87 21.61
C ALA A 135 8.37 30.15 23.10
N LYS A 136 8.26 29.09 23.94
CA LYS A 136 8.15 29.21 25.40
C LYS A 136 9.33 29.96 26.01
N ALA A 137 10.56 29.62 25.59
CA ALA A 137 11.76 30.30 26.07
C ALA A 137 11.81 31.78 25.67
N SER A 138 11.42 32.13 24.43
CA SER A 138 11.34 33.53 23.99
C SER A 138 10.22 34.32 24.69
N ALA A 139 9.17 33.64 25.14
CA ALA A 139 8.07 34.21 25.88
C ALA A 139 8.37 34.40 27.38
N GLY A 140 9.54 33.97 27.87
CA GLY A 140 9.87 33.98 29.30
C GLY A 140 9.08 32.96 30.13
N ILE A 141 8.37 32.02 29.48
CA ILE A 141 7.60 30.97 30.14
C ILE A 141 8.57 29.82 30.49
N ALA A 142 8.93 29.71 31.77
CA ALA A 142 9.85 28.69 32.24
C ALA A 142 9.30 27.26 32.00
N PRO A 143 10.16 26.24 31.72
CA PRO A 143 9.72 24.87 31.42
C PRO A 143 9.04 24.15 32.59
N PHE A 144 9.23 24.68 33.80
CA PHE A 144 8.57 24.24 35.02
C PHE A 144 7.61 25.34 35.45
N GLY A 145 6.38 24.97 35.79
CA GLY A 145 5.32 25.86 36.28
C GLY A 145 5.59 26.53 37.64
N GLU A 146 6.85 26.82 37.96
CA GLU A 146 7.15 27.87 38.90
C GLU A 146 6.76 29.18 38.24
N LYS A 147 5.54 29.63 38.57
CA LYS A 147 5.21 31.05 38.56
C LYS A 147 6.35 31.73 39.30
N LYS A 148 7.30 32.29 38.56
CA LYS A 148 8.24 33.25 39.13
C LYS A 148 7.39 34.47 39.40
N GLN A 149 6.72 34.44 40.55
CA GLN A 149 6.24 35.60 41.26
C GLN A 149 7.51 36.34 41.66
N ASP A 150 8.20 36.93 40.68
CA ASP A 150 9.14 38.00 40.91
C ASP A 150 8.26 39.13 41.42
N THR A 151 8.04 39.06 42.74
CA THR A 151 7.60 40.14 43.58
C THR A 151 8.68 41.19 43.42
N LEU A 152 8.55 42.00 42.38
CA LEU A 152 9.33 43.21 42.21
C LEU A 152 8.86 44.11 43.36
N ILE A 153 9.56 44.03 44.49
CA ILE A 153 9.47 45.03 45.55
C ILE A 153 10.07 46.29 44.94
N GLU A 154 9.23 47.04 44.24
CA GLU A 154 9.56 48.35 43.71
C GLU A 154 9.59 49.32 44.89
N LEU A 155 10.81 49.61 45.37
CA LEU A 155 11.04 50.75 46.24
C LEU A 155 10.65 52.02 45.48
N GLN A 156 9.52 52.59 45.89
CA GLN A 156 9.27 54.02 46.05
C GLN A 156 10.08 54.95 45.14
N ASP A 157 9.48 55.44 44.05
CA ASP A 157 9.32 56.89 43.92
C ASP A 157 8.17 57.30 42.98
N SER A 158 7.68 58.51 43.25
CA SER A 158 6.40 59.05 42.81
C SER A 158 6.34 59.45 41.33
N ARG A 159 5.12 59.37 40.76
CA ARG A 159 4.59 60.06 39.55
C ARG A 159 4.82 59.35 38.20
N THR A 160 3.85 58.54 37.73
CA THR A 160 3.36 58.47 36.32
C THR A 160 2.15 57.51 36.23
N TYR A 161 0.96 57.91 36.68
CA TYR A 161 -0.23 57.02 36.74
C TYR A 161 -1.00 56.85 35.41
N GLY A 162 -0.51 57.39 34.28
CA GLY A 162 -1.24 57.37 33.00
C GLY A 162 -0.70 56.42 31.93
N SER A 163 0.57 56.02 32.01
CA SER A 163 1.25 55.28 30.93
C SER A 163 1.40 53.78 31.19
N ASP A 164 1.26 53.33 32.43
CA ASP A 164 1.48 51.92 32.80
C ASP A 164 0.28 51.03 32.50
N HIS A 165 -0.94 51.55 32.53
CA HIS A 165 -2.14 50.74 32.30
C HIS A 165 -2.28 50.28 30.84
N ALA A 166 -1.94 51.15 29.89
CA ALA A 166 -1.92 50.78 28.47
C ALA A 166 -0.82 49.76 28.15
N LYS A 167 0.34 49.88 28.81
CA LYS A 167 1.48 48.97 28.65
C LYS A 167 1.19 47.59 29.25
N GLN A 168 0.59 47.55 30.44
CA GLN A 168 0.16 46.33 31.12
C GLN A 168 -0.96 45.61 30.35
N GLN A 169 -1.90 46.35 29.74
CA GLN A 169 -2.96 45.77 28.90
C GLN A 169 -2.42 45.22 27.57
N GLN A 170 -1.42 45.88 26.99
CA GLN A 170 -0.73 45.40 25.79
C GLN A 170 0.11 44.14 26.07
N GLU A 171 0.83 44.10 27.20
CA GLU A 171 1.57 42.92 27.67
C GLU A 171 0.63 41.73 27.92
N GLN A 172 -0.51 41.93 28.58
CA GLN A 172 -1.52 40.89 28.79
C GLN A 172 -2.13 40.36 27.48
N MET A 173 -2.38 41.22 26.50
CA MET A 173 -2.85 40.78 25.17
C MET A 173 -1.78 39.99 24.41
N GLN A 174 -0.52 40.41 24.48
CA GLN A 174 0.61 39.72 23.87
C GLN A 174 0.79 38.32 24.48
N GLU A 175 0.70 38.23 25.82
CA GLU A 175 0.83 36.98 26.56
C GLU A 175 -0.32 36.00 26.24
N GLN A 176 -1.57 36.48 26.19
CA GLN A 176 -2.72 35.67 25.78
C GLN A 176 -2.61 35.14 24.35
N MET A 177 -2.12 35.96 23.41
CA MET A 177 -1.91 35.54 22.03
C MET A 177 -0.83 34.46 21.92
N ASN A 178 0.25 34.60 22.70
CA ASN A 178 1.34 33.64 22.75
C ASN A 178 0.90 32.31 23.36
N LEU A 179 0.08 32.36 24.42
CA LEU A 179 -0.52 31.19 25.06
C LEU A 179 -1.43 30.43 24.08
N ARG A 180 -2.29 31.12 23.32
CA ARG A 180 -3.14 30.47 22.31
C ARG A 180 -2.33 29.78 21.21
N MET A 181 -1.29 30.43 20.68
CA MET A 181 -0.39 29.81 19.70
C MET A 181 0.32 28.58 20.27
N LEU A 182 0.69 28.62 21.56
CA LEU A 182 1.29 27.48 22.25
C LEU A 182 0.31 26.33 22.43
N GLU A 183 -0.94 26.61 22.80
CA GLU A 183 -2.01 25.61 22.93
C GLU A 183 -2.29 24.90 21.59
N GLU A 184 -2.38 25.65 20.49
CA GLU A 184 -2.57 25.09 19.15
C GLU A 184 -1.43 24.15 18.74
N GLN A 185 -0.18 24.55 19.02
CA GLN A 185 0.99 23.70 18.74
C GLN A 185 1.04 22.46 19.64
N GLU A 186 0.66 22.57 20.91
CA GLU A 186 0.56 21.40 21.79
C GLU A 186 -0.53 20.42 21.32
N ALA A 187 -1.67 20.93 20.85
CA ALA A 187 -2.74 20.09 20.28
C ALA A 187 -2.26 19.33 19.04
N SER A 188 -1.52 20.00 18.16
CA SER A 188 -0.89 19.38 16.98
C SER A 188 0.10 18.27 17.36
N ILE A 189 0.96 18.51 18.35
CA ILE A 189 1.90 17.48 18.86
C ILE A 189 1.14 16.26 19.38
N ARG A 190 0.07 16.44 20.15
CA ARG A 190 -0.76 15.34 20.65
C ARG A 190 -1.38 14.54 19.51
N GLN A 191 -1.83 15.22 18.45
CA GLN A 191 -2.36 14.55 17.26
C GLN A 191 -1.27 13.72 16.55
N LEU A 192 -0.04 14.22 16.44
CA LEU A 192 1.09 13.45 15.90
C LEU A 192 1.40 12.22 16.74
N GLU A 193 1.39 12.34 18.06
CA GLU A 193 1.58 11.20 18.97
C GLU A 193 0.49 10.14 18.79
N SER A 194 -0.78 10.57 18.66
CA SER A 194 -1.90 9.68 18.35
C SER A 194 -1.70 8.98 17.00
N ASN A 195 -1.30 9.71 15.96
CA ASN A 195 -1.05 9.14 14.63
C ASN A 195 0.09 8.10 14.66
N ILE A 196 1.16 8.35 15.43
CA ILE A 196 2.25 7.37 15.62
C ILE A 196 1.75 6.12 16.34
N SER A 197 0.86 6.27 17.33
CA SER A 197 0.21 5.14 18.00
C SER A 197 -0.64 4.32 17.04
N ASP A 198 -1.42 4.96 16.18
CA ASP A 198 -2.23 4.29 15.14
C ASP A 198 -1.35 3.50 14.17
N ILE A 199 -0.20 4.05 13.75
CA ILE A 199 0.77 3.33 12.91
C ILE A 199 1.29 2.08 13.62
N ASN A 200 1.58 2.15 14.92
CA ASN A 200 2.00 0.98 15.68
C ASN A 200 0.91 -0.09 15.74
N GLN A 201 -0.37 0.31 15.78
CA GLN A 201 -1.47 -0.65 15.70
C GLN A 201 -1.50 -1.34 14.33
N ILE A 202 -1.32 -0.59 13.23
CA ILE A 202 -1.19 -1.18 11.89
C ILE A 202 -0.03 -2.19 11.84
N PHE A 203 1.13 -1.88 12.44
CA PHE A 203 2.25 -2.84 12.50
C PHE A 203 1.91 -4.13 13.25
N LYS A 204 1.12 -4.06 14.33
CA LYS A 204 0.66 -5.26 15.04
C LYS A 204 -0.26 -6.09 14.15
N ASP A 205 -1.17 -5.43 13.45
CA ASP A 205 -2.10 -6.10 12.53
C ASP A 205 -1.34 -6.76 11.36
N LEU A 206 -0.31 -6.11 10.84
CA LEU A 206 0.61 -6.70 9.85
C LEU A 206 1.41 -7.86 10.42
N GLY A 207 1.90 -7.75 11.66
CA GLY A 207 2.61 -8.82 12.35
C GLY A 207 1.76 -10.08 12.52
N ALA A 208 0.46 -9.92 12.84
CA ALA A 208 -0.48 -11.03 12.89
C ALA A 208 -0.64 -11.72 11.53
N LEU A 209 -0.66 -10.95 10.43
CA LEU A 209 -0.67 -11.50 9.06
C LEU A 209 0.62 -12.25 8.69
N VAL A 210 1.77 -11.93 9.31
CA VAL A 210 3.03 -12.68 9.15
C VAL A 210 3.03 -13.96 10.00
N TYR A 211 2.54 -13.91 11.24
CA TYR A 211 2.60 -15.03 12.18
C TYR A 211 1.75 -16.24 11.72
N ASP A 212 0.62 -15.99 11.04
CA ASP A 212 -0.19 -17.03 10.39
C ASP A 212 0.51 -17.70 9.18
N GLN A 213 1.73 -17.29 8.80
CA GLN A 213 2.54 -17.88 7.72
C GLN A 213 3.61 -18.86 8.20
N GLY A 214 3.54 -19.29 9.47
CA GLY A 214 4.44 -20.28 10.05
C GLY A 214 4.21 -21.71 9.55
N GLU A 215 4.46 -22.01 8.27
CA GLU A 215 4.88 -23.33 7.79
C GLU A 215 5.62 -23.23 6.42
N VAL A 216 6.93 -23.52 6.47
CA VAL A 216 7.93 -23.78 5.42
C VAL A 216 8.07 -22.77 4.27
N ILE A 217 8.95 -21.79 4.50
CA ILE A 217 9.80 -21.17 3.48
C ILE A 217 10.79 -22.24 3.01
N ASP A 218 10.45 -23.06 2.01
CA ASP A 218 11.45 -23.87 1.27
C ASP A 218 10.96 -24.43 -0.09
N SER A 219 10.32 -23.60 -0.92
CA SER A 219 9.85 -24.09 -2.23
C SER A 219 10.08 -23.13 -3.41
N ILE A 220 10.97 -22.14 -3.25
CA ILE A 220 11.45 -21.34 -4.39
C ILE A 220 12.45 -22.16 -5.23
N GLU A 221 13.35 -22.92 -4.59
CA GLU A 221 14.33 -23.75 -5.31
C GLU A 221 13.68 -25.02 -5.92
N ALA A 222 12.80 -25.71 -5.18
CA ALA A 222 12.11 -26.90 -5.67
C ALA A 222 11.07 -26.64 -6.79
N SER A 223 10.58 -25.41 -6.95
CA SER A 223 9.59 -25.08 -7.99
C SER A 223 10.19 -24.63 -9.31
N VAL A 224 11.44 -24.12 -9.32
CA VAL A 224 12.17 -23.86 -10.56
C VAL A 224 12.53 -25.20 -11.22
N GLU A 225 12.95 -26.18 -10.43
CA GLU A 225 13.27 -27.54 -10.90
C GLU A 225 12.05 -28.25 -11.50
N ARG A 226 10.85 -28.12 -10.91
CA ARG A 226 9.61 -28.70 -11.49
C ARG A 226 9.12 -27.99 -12.76
N THR A 227 9.48 -26.72 -12.96
CA THR A 227 9.09 -25.96 -14.17
C THR A 227 9.97 -26.34 -15.36
N GLU A 228 11.27 -26.62 -15.15
CA GLU A 228 12.12 -27.21 -16.21
C GLU A 228 11.63 -28.60 -16.63
N VAL A 229 11.23 -29.45 -15.68
CA VAL A 229 10.71 -30.80 -15.98
C VAL A 229 9.40 -30.73 -16.79
N SER A 230 8.50 -29.80 -16.48
CA SER A 230 7.22 -29.64 -17.19
C SER A 230 7.38 -29.04 -18.61
N VAL A 231 8.39 -28.19 -18.83
CA VAL A 231 8.71 -27.66 -20.18
C VAL A 231 9.36 -28.73 -21.04
N ASN A 232 10.20 -29.60 -20.48
CA ASN A 232 10.82 -30.71 -21.21
C ASN A 232 9.78 -31.77 -21.64
N GLU A 233 8.81 -32.09 -20.78
CA GLU A 233 7.70 -32.98 -21.13
C GLU A 233 6.72 -32.34 -22.13
N GLY A 234 6.44 -31.04 -22.01
CA GLY A 234 5.64 -30.29 -22.99
C GLY A 234 6.29 -30.20 -24.37
N ALA A 235 7.62 -30.00 -24.44
CA ALA A 235 8.37 -30.02 -25.69
C ALA A 235 8.36 -31.41 -26.35
N SER A 236 8.41 -32.48 -25.55
CA SER A 236 8.25 -33.87 -26.01
C SER A 236 6.88 -34.13 -26.65
N GLN A 237 5.80 -33.64 -26.03
CA GLN A 237 4.44 -33.79 -26.56
C GLN A 237 4.21 -32.97 -27.84
N VAL A 238 4.75 -31.75 -27.92
CA VAL A 238 4.69 -30.92 -29.15
C VAL A 238 5.49 -31.58 -30.29
N ARG A 239 6.65 -32.18 -29.99
CA ARG A 239 7.45 -32.93 -30.97
C ARG A 239 6.70 -34.17 -31.48
N GLN A 240 6.07 -34.96 -30.59
CA GLN A 240 5.24 -36.10 -31.00
C GLN A 240 4.02 -35.69 -31.82
N ALA A 241 3.34 -34.59 -31.46
CA ALA A 241 2.20 -34.06 -32.21
C ALA A 241 2.60 -33.63 -33.64
N SER A 242 3.79 -33.04 -33.82
CA SER A 242 4.31 -32.69 -35.15
C SER A 242 4.59 -33.92 -36.02
N MET A 243 5.12 -34.99 -35.43
CA MET A 243 5.39 -36.25 -36.14
C MET A 243 4.09 -36.98 -36.52
N TYR A 244 3.04 -36.87 -35.70
CA TYR A 244 1.73 -37.43 -36.02
C TYR A 244 1.03 -36.66 -37.16
N GLN A 245 1.09 -35.33 -37.14
CA GLN A 245 0.53 -34.50 -38.23
C GLN A 245 1.19 -34.75 -39.59
N THR A 246 2.52 -34.90 -39.65
CA THR A 246 3.22 -35.14 -40.92
C THR A 246 2.89 -36.51 -41.51
N LYS A 247 2.72 -37.55 -40.68
CA LYS A 247 2.26 -38.88 -41.13
C LYS A 247 0.83 -38.85 -41.68
N LEU A 248 -0.07 -38.07 -41.08
CA LEU A 248 -1.45 -37.93 -41.56
C LEU A 248 -1.52 -37.18 -42.90
N ARG A 249 -0.68 -36.14 -43.12
CA ARG A 249 -0.62 -35.44 -44.41
C ARG A 249 -0.18 -36.35 -45.56
N LYS A 250 0.81 -37.22 -45.33
CA LYS A 250 1.25 -38.21 -46.32
C LYS A 250 0.15 -39.23 -46.66
N LYS A 251 -0.59 -39.71 -45.65
CA LYS A 251 -1.73 -40.63 -45.85
C LYS A 251 -2.89 -39.98 -46.61
N LYS A 252 -3.21 -38.72 -46.31
CA LYS A 252 -4.24 -37.95 -47.04
C LYS A 252 -3.87 -37.76 -48.52
N CYS A 253 -2.62 -37.41 -48.81
CA CYS A 253 -2.15 -37.27 -50.19
C CYS A 253 -2.26 -38.59 -50.98
N PHE A 254 -1.87 -39.71 -50.35
CA PHE A 254 -1.97 -41.02 -50.98
C PHE A 254 -3.43 -41.43 -51.29
N LEU A 255 -4.37 -41.14 -50.38
CA LEU A 255 -5.80 -41.38 -50.63
C LEU A 255 -6.35 -40.54 -51.79
N VAL A 256 -5.92 -39.28 -51.92
CA VAL A 256 -6.31 -38.40 -53.03
C VAL A 256 -5.80 -38.95 -54.37
N VAL A 257 -4.56 -39.43 -54.42
CA VAL A 257 -4.01 -40.04 -55.65
C VAL A 257 -4.81 -41.27 -56.08
N ILE A 258 -5.15 -42.15 -55.14
CA ILE A 258 -5.97 -43.34 -55.44
C ILE A 258 -7.34 -42.93 -55.98
N ALA A 259 -7.99 -41.93 -55.38
CA ALA A 259 -9.30 -41.45 -55.84
C ALA A 259 -9.25 -40.92 -57.28
N VAL A 260 -8.18 -40.19 -57.65
CA VAL A 260 -7.97 -39.68 -59.02
C VAL A 260 -7.79 -40.82 -60.02
N VAL A 261 -7.02 -41.86 -59.66
CA VAL A 261 -6.81 -43.02 -60.54
C VAL A 261 -8.13 -43.78 -60.78
N ILE A 262 -8.94 -43.98 -59.74
CA ILE A 262 -10.25 -44.62 -59.87
C ILE A 262 -11.16 -43.80 -60.80
N LEU A 263 -11.20 -42.47 -60.62
CA LEU A 263 -11.98 -41.59 -61.49
C LEU A 263 -11.52 -41.66 -62.96
N ALA A 264 -10.21 -41.69 -63.21
CA ALA A 264 -9.67 -41.80 -64.56
C ALA A 264 -10.06 -43.12 -65.24
N ILE A 265 -10.04 -44.24 -64.50
CA ILE A 265 -10.47 -45.55 -65.00
C ILE A 265 -11.97 -45.55 -65.33
N LEU A 266 -12.80 -45.00 -64.42
CA LEU A 266 -14.24 -44.91 -64.65
C LEU A 266 -14.56 -44.08 -65.90
N ILE A 267 -13.90 -42.94 -66.08
CA ILE A 267 -14.07 -42.10 -67.28
C ILE A 267 -13.62 -42.87 -68.53
N GLY A 268 -12.49 -43.58 -68.48
CA GLY A 268 -11.99 -44.40 -69.59
C GLY A 268 -12.97 -45.50 -70.01
N ILE A 269 -13.58 -46.19 -69.05
CA ILE A 269 -14.60 -47.22 -69.32
C ILE A 269 -15.84 -46.60 -69.94
N ILE A 270 -16.32 -45.46 -69.42
CA ILE A 270 -17.49 -44.76 -69.98
C ILE A 270 -17.23 -44.35 -71.43
N VAL A 271 -16.06 -43.77 -71.71
CA VAL A 271 -15.69 -43.36 -73.07
C VAL A 271 -15.61 -44.57 -74.01
N TRP A 272 -15.03 -45.69 -73.55
CA TRP A 272 -14.96 -46.93 -74.34
C TRP A 272 -16.33 -47.54 -74.60
N GLN A 273 -17.27 -47.50 -73.65
CA GLN A 273 -18.64 -47.96 -73.87
C GLN A 273 -19.48 -47.00 -74.72
N SER A 274 -19.13 -45.71 -74.77
CA SER A 274 -19.83 -44.70 -75.56
C SER A 274 -19.40 -44.64 -77.03
N LYS A 275 -18.39 -45.42 -77.43
CA LYS A 275 -17.78 -45.42 -78.76
C LYS A 275 -17.99 -46.76 -79.44
#